data_AF-A0A0G1TUU1-F1
#
_entry.id   AF-A0A0G1TUU1-F1
#
_cell.length_a   1.000
_cell.length_b   1.000
_cell.length_c   1.000
_cell.angle_alpha   90.00
_cell.angle_beta   90.00
_cell.angle_gamma   90.00
#
_symmetry.space_group_name_H-M   'P 1'
#
loop_
_entity.id
_entity.type
_entity.pdbx_description
1 polymer ?
#
loop_
_entity_poly.entity_id
_entity_poly.type
_entity_poly.pdbx_seq_one_letter_code
_entity_poly.pdbx_strand_id
1 'polypeptide(L)'
;MIQRGNLYYTDKDFQRRALIKDASIYKEAAKDPVKFWEKLAAEIYWVKKWDKGFEHNPPYFQWFSGGKLNITENCLDRNLEQNKNKAALIWEPEPEGEKPRIITYGELYGEVNRFANALKRLGVGKGDRVGIYLPMIPEAITAMLACARIGAVHSVVFSAFSPHALQVRLQDTEAKVLVTADGYWRRGQTVSLKQNADEGIKETNVEKVIVVRRANNDI
;
A
#
# COMPACT_ATOMS: atom_id res chain seq x y z
N MET A 1 23.79 -19.59 7.24
CA MET A 1 23.82 -19.35 8.70
C MET A 1 24.70 -20.38 9.40
N ILE A 2 25.45 -19.97 10.41
CA ILE A 2 26.43 -20.78 11.14
C ILE A 2 26.01 -20.83 12.60
N GLN A 3 25.71 -22.01 13.14
CA GLN A 3 25.36 -22.17 14.56
C GLN A 3 26.64 -22.21 15.42
N ARG A 4 26.67 -21.45 16.52
CA ARG A 4 27.71 -21.54 17.56
C ARG A 4 27.05 -21.47 18.93
N GLY A 5 27.03 -22.61 19.64
CA GLY A 5 26.24 -22.78 20.85
C GLY A 5 24.74 -22.58 20.57
N ASN A 6 24.09 -21.73 21.36
CA ASN A 6 22.66 -21.41 21.22
C ASN A 6 22.40 -20.22 20.28
N LEU A 7 23.43 -19.74 19.57
CA LEU A 7 23.34 -18.57 18.70
C LEU A 7 23.55 -18.95 17.23
N TYR A 8 22.83 -18.27 16.35
CA TYR A 8 22.97 -18.38 14.90
C TYR A 8 23.61 -17.12 14.35
N TYR A 9 24.67 -17.29 13.58
CA TYR A 9 25.42 -16.22 12.95
C TYR A 9 25.18 -16.23 11.44
N THR A 10 25.26 -15.05 10.83
CA THR A 10 25.28 -14.92 9.37
C THR A 10 26.57 -15.53 8.82
N ASP A 11 26.48 -16.17 7.66
CA ASP A 11 27.68 -16.60 6.94
C ASP A 11 28.41 -15.42 6.28
N LYS A 12 29.66 -15.64 5.87
CA LYS A 12 30.52 -14.60 5.29
C LYS A 12 29.94 -14.01 4.00
N ASP A 13 29.22 -14.81 3.22
CA ASP A 13 28.62 -14.36 1.97
C ASP A 13 27.46 -13.40 2.19
N PHE A 14 26.63 -13.67 3.20
CA PHE A 14 25.62 -12.73 3.66
C PHE A 14 26.24 -11.43 4.16
N GLN A 15 27.26 -11.51 5.03
CA GLN A 15 27.93 -10.32 5.60
C GLN A 15 28.54 -9.42 4.51
N ARG A 16 29.12 -10.01 3.46
CA ARG A 16 29.71 -9.28 2.33
C ARG A 16 28.66 -8.51 1.51
N ARG A 17 27.45 -9.05 1.35
CA ARG A 17 26.37 -8.42 0.57
C ARG A 17 25.45 -7.51 1.39
N ALA A 18 25.59 -7.50 2.72
CA ALA A 18 24.79 -6.64 3.58
C ALA A 18 25.01 -5.15 3.25
N LEU A 19 23.93 -4.38 3.21
CA LEU A 19 23.99 -2.93 2.98
C LEU A 19 24.64 -2.19 4.15
N ILE A 20 24.37 -2.65 5.37
CA ILE A 20 24.97 -2.15 6.61
C ILE A 20 25.85 -3.23 7.20
N LYS A 21 27.14 -2.93 7.38
CA LYS A 21 28.16 -3.87 7.87
C LYS A 21 28.77 -3.45 9.20
N ASP A 22 28.51 -2.23 9.64
CA ASP A 22 29.10 -1.62 10.82
C ASP A 22 28.01 -1.08 11.76
N ALA A 23 28.16 -1.39 13.05
CA ALA A 23 27.30 -0.90 14.12
C ALA A 23 27.48 0.60 14.42
N SER A 24 28.49 1.27 13.82
CA SER A 24 28.71 2.71 13.93
C SER A 24 27.49 3.55 13.53
N ILE A 25 26.62 3.03 12.66
CA ILE A 25 25.34 3.67 12.30
C ILE A 25 24.45 3.97 13.52
N TYR A 26 24.45 3.09 14.53
CA TYR A 26 23.69 3.31 15.76
C TYR A 26 24.28 4.44 16.59
N LYS A 27 25.61 4.55 16.62
CA LYS A 27 26.31 5.66 17.28
C LYS A 27 26.09 6.98 16.54
N GLU A 28 26.01 6.96 15.19
CA GLU A 28 25.66 8.13 14.38
C GLU A 28 24.22 8.58 14.68
N ALA A 29 23.26 7.66 14.62
CA ALA A 29 21.85 7.94 14.89
C ALA A 29 21.60 8.47 16.31
N ALA A 30 22.32 7.93 17.30
CA ALA A 30 22.16 8.35 18.70
C ALA A 30 22.72 9.75 19.01
N LYS A 31 23.68 10.26 18.22
CA LYS A 31 24.28 11.58 18.44
C LYS A 31 23.31 12.73 18.12
N ASP A 32 22.57 12.60 17.02
CA ASP A 32 21.57 13.57 16.58
C ASP A 32 20.50 12.83 15.75
N PRO A 33 19.45 12.29 16.41
CA PRO A 33 18.42 11.50 15.74
C PRO A 33 17.70 12.28 14.64
N VAL A 34 17.49 13.58 14.83
CA VAL A 34 16.78 14.42 13.87
C VAL A 34 17.61 14.57 12.61
N LYS A 35 18.89 14.97 12.71
CA LYS A 35 19.76 15.09 11.54
C LYS A 35 20.00 13.76 10.83
N PHE A 36 20.09 12.68 11.59
CA PHE A 36 20.20 11.33 11.02
C PHE A 36 19.00 11.00 10.11
N TRP A 37 17.78 11.22 10.61
CA TRP A 37 16.58 10.99 9.81
C TRP A 37 16.39 12.00 8.68
N GLU A 38 16.78 13.26 8.87
CA GLU A 38 16.78 14.27 7.79
C GLU A 38 17.71 13.89 6.64
N LYS A 39 18.89 13.33 6.94
CA LYS A 39 19.83 12.82 5.94
C LYS A 39 19.19 11.70 5.12
N LEU A 40 18.57 10.72 5.76
CA LEU A 40 17.90 9.60 5.07
C LEU A 40 16.65 10.06 4.30
N ALA A 41 15.87 10.97 4.87
CA ALA A 41 14.68 11.52 4.22
C ALA A 41 15.03 12.32 2.95
N ALA A 42 16.26 12.85 2.84
CA ALA A 42 16.71 13.53 1.64
C ALA A 42 16.97 12.59 0.45
N GLU A 43 17.03 11.27 0.67
CA GLU A 43 17.23 10.26 -0.38
C GLU A 43 15.92 9.92 -1.14
N ILE A 44 14.77 10.28 -0.58
CA ILE A 44 13.49 10.21 -1.28
C ILE A 44 13.18 11.53 -2.00
N TYR A 45 12.36 11.47 -3.03
CA TYR A 45 11.96 12.63 -3.79
C TYR A 45 10.90 13.45 -3.05
N TRP A 46 11.14 14.76 -2.94
CA TRP A 46 10.22 15.74 -2.37
C TRP A 46 9.87 16.78 -3.41
N VAL A 47 8.57 17.05 -3.56
CA VAL A 47 8.08 18.18 -4.37
C VAL A 47 8.47 19.50 -3.72
N LYS A 48 8.39 19.57 -2.39
CA LYS A 48 8.94 20.67 -1.58
C LYS A 48 9.67 20.05 -0.39
N LYS A 49 10.95 20.43 -0.20
CA LYS A 49 11.69 20.05 1.00
C LYS A 49 11.01 20.62 2.25
N TRP A 50 11.11 19.89 3.35
CA TRP A 50 10.55 20.31 4.64
C TRP A 50 11.26 21.54 5.21
N ASP A 51 10.54 22.26 6.06
CA ASP A 51 11.05 23.45 6.76
C ASP A 51 11.68 23.05 8.12
N LYS A 52 11.13 22.03 8.79
CA LYS A 52 11.64 21.51 10.08
C LYS A 52 11.54 19.98 10.13
N GLY A 53 12.66 19.32 10.43
CA GLY A 53 12.78 17.86 10.43
C GLY A 53 11.94 17.16 11.50
N PHE A 54 11.90 17.69 12.72
CA PHE A 54 11.09 17.13 13.81
C PHE A 54 10.60 18.22 14.76
N GLU A 55 9.37 18.07 15.23
CA GLU A 55 8.76 18.88 16.27
C GLU A 55 7.92 17.99 17.19
N HIS A 56 8.04 18.21 18.50
CA HIS A 56 7.30 17.45 19.51
C HIS A 56 6.67 18.40 20.51
N ASN A 57 5.33 18.39 20.54
CA ASN A 57 4.48 19.13 21.46
C ASN A 57 3.45 18.13 22.03
N PRO A 58 3.81 17.33 23.05
CA PRO A 58 2.98 16.24 23.56
C PRO A 58 1.50 16.64 23.76
N PRO A 59 0.53 15.79 23.36
CA PRO A 59 0.69 14.42 22.84
C PRO A 59 1.03 14.35 21.35
N TYR A 60 1.23 15.48 20.68
CA TYR A 60 1.41 15.56 19.23
C TYR A 60 2.89 15.68 18.84
N PHE A 61 3.25 15.04 17.73
CA PHE A 61 4.55 15.21 17.10
C PHE A 61 4.40 15.26 15.59
N GLN A 62 5.36 15.90 14.93
CA GLN A 62 5.40 16.06 13.48
C GLN A 62 6.81 15.80 12.96
N TRP A 63 6.89 15.06 11.86
CA TRP A 63 8.10 14.86 11.09
C TRP A 63 7.99 15.59 9.76
N PHE A 64 9.08 16.24 9.36
CA PHE A 64 9.23 16.87 8.04
C PHE A 64 8.13 17.89 7.74
N SER A 65 7.76 18.69 8.74
CA SER A 65 6.73 19.72 8.63
C SER A 65 7.06 20.73 7.52
N GLY A 66 6.04 21.14 6.78
CA GLY A 66 6.18 22.00 5.60
C GLY A 66 6.66 21.28 4.33
N GLY A 67 7.08 20.01 4.44
CA GLY A 67 7.47 19.17 3.31
C GLY A 67 6.25 18.71 2.49
N LYS A 68 6.44 18.56 1.18
CA LYS A 68 5.42 18.04 0.27
C LYS A 68 6.01 16.92 -0.58
N LEU A 69 5.32 15.79 -0.63
CA LEU A 69 5.64 14.66 -1.51
C LEU A 69 4.35 13.94 -1.91
N ASN A 70 4.47 13.09 -2.92
CA ASN A 70 3.51 12.03 -3.20
C ASN A 70 4.23 10.68 -3.16
N ILE A 71 3.67 9.69 -2.47
CA ILE A 71 4.30 8.36 -2.37
C ILE A 71 4.39 7.68 -3.74
N THR A 72 3.42 7.90 -4.64
CA THR A 72 3.46 7.28 -5.97
C THR A 72 4.59 7.83 -6.83
N GLU A 73 4.97 9.11 -6.65
CA GLU A 73 6.13 9.65 -7.36
C GLU A 73 7.43 8.97 -6.93
N ASN A 74 7.52 8.58 -5.66
CA ASN A 74 8.67 7.86 -5.11
C ASN A 74 8.70 6.37 -5.48
N CYS A 75 7.54 5.73 -5.51
CA CYS A 75 7.42 4.30 -5.82
C CYS A 75 7.39 4.03 -7.33
N LEU A 76 6.77 4.90 -8.13
CA LEU A 76 6.52 4.70 -9.55
C LEU A 76 7.23 5.74 -10.40
N ASP A 77 6.78 7.00 -10.39
CA ASP A 77 7.08 7.99 -11.43
C ASP A 77 8.59 8.19 -11.61
N ARG A 78 9.34 8.42 -10.52
CA ARG A 78 10.79 8.66 -10.58
C ARG A 78 11.59 7.48 -11.12
N ASN A 79 11.04 6.26 -11.05
CA ASN A 79 11.70 5.04 -11.47
C ASN A 79 11.39 4.67 -12.92
N LEU A 80 10.40 5.31 -13.57
CA LEU A 80 9.88 4.87 -14.86
C LEU A 80 10.90 4.94 -15.98
N GLU A 81 11.70 6.01 -16.05
CA GLU A 81 12.68 6.19 -17.14
C GLU A 81 13.64 4.99 -17.24
N GLN A 82 14.12 4.49 -16.10
CA GLN A 82 15.10 3.42 -16.03
C GLN A 82 14.47 2.03 -15.88
N ASN A 83 13.32 1.93 -15.22
CA ASN A 83 12.75 0.66 -14.78
C ASN A 83 11.40 0.32 -15.41
N LYS A 84 10.95 1.03 -16.45
CA LYS A 84 9.62 0.84 -17.07
C LYS A 84 9.25 -0.63 -17.29
N ASN A 85 10.17 -1.43 -17.83
CA ASN A 85 9.95 -2.84 -18.18
C ASN A 85 10.38 -3.82 -17.08
N LYS A 86 10.90 -3.33 -15.94
CA LYS A 86 11.26 -4.15 -14.79
C LYS A 86 9.98 -4.61 -14.09
N ALA A 87 9.95 -5.85 -13.62
CA ALA A 87 8.88 -6.36 -12.78
C ALA A 87 8.73 -5.49 -11.51
N ALA A 88 7.52 -4.95 -11.30
CA ALA A 88 7.13 -4.23 -10.09
C ALA A 88 6.37 -5.15 -9.14
N LEU A 89 5.44 -5.95 -9.68
CA LEU A 89 4.69 -6.96 -8.95
C LEU A 89 4.85 -8.31 -9.65
N ILE A 90 5.12 -9.35 -8.86
CA ILE A 90 5.01 -10.74 -9.28
C ILE A 90 3.91 -11.31 -8.42
N TRP A 91 2.77 -11.59 -9.02
CA TRP A 91 1.60 -12.11 -8.33
C TRP A 91 1.43 -13.58 -8.69
N GLU A 92 1.46 -14.40 -7.64
CA GLU A 92 1.18 -15.83 -7.71
C GLU A 92 -0.31 -16.06 -7.40
N PRO A 93 -1.11 -16.51 -8.37
CA PRO A 93 -2.53 -16.75 -8.17
C PRO A 93 -2.80 -18.04 -7.38
N GLU A 94 -3.98 -18.07 -6.79
CA GLU A 94 -4.69 -19.32 -6.51
C GLU A 94 -5.92 -19.34 -7.44
N PRO A 95 -6.17 -20.39 -8.24
CA PRO A 95 -5.62 -21.75 -8.16
C PRO A 95 -4.27 -21.95 -8.86
N GLU A 96 -3.55 -23.04 -8.51
CA GLU A 96 -2.21 -23.41 -9.04
C GLU A 96 -2.15 -23.55 -10.58
N GLY A 97 -3.29 -23.72 -11.25
CA GLY A 97 -3.37 -23.78 -12.72
C GLY A 97 -3.40 -22.41 -13.41
N GLU A 98 -3.63 -21.33 -12.67
CA GLU A 98 -3.59 -19.97 -13.21
C GLU A 98 -2.14 -19.50 -13.33
N LYS A 99 -1.79 -18.84 -14.44
CA LYS A 99 -0.41 -18.40 -14.65
C LYS A 99 -0.09 -17.19 -13.77
N PRO A 100 1.12 -17.11 -13.19
CA PRO A 100 1.58 -15.92 -12.49
C PRO A 100 1.47 -14.67 -13.35
N ARG A 101 1.04 -13.55 -12.76
CA ARG A 101 1.05 -12.24 -13.42
C ARG A 101 2.32 -11.50 -13.02
N ILE A 102 3.13 -11.14 -14.00
CA ILE A 102 4.26 -10.22 -13.83
C ILE A 102 3.79 -8.88 -14.36
N ILE A 103 3.69 -7.89 -13.47
CA ILE A 103 3.29 -6.53 -13.80
C ILE A 103 4.52 -5.64 -13.70
N THR A 104 4.88 -5.01 -14.80
CA THR A 104 6.02 -4.08 -14.87
C THR A 104 5.70 -2.74 -14.21
N TYR A 105 6.73 -1.94 -13.92
CA TYR A 105 6.53 -0.56 -13.40
C TYR A 105 5.68 0.29 -14.36
N GLY A 106 5.87 0.15 -15.67
CA GLY A 106 5.10 0.88 -16.69
C GLY A 106 3.63 0.50 -16.70
N GLU A 107 3.32 -0.80 -16.59
CA GLU A 107 1.94 -1.29 -16.52
C GLU A 107 1.26 -0.87 -15.21
N LEU A 108 1.95 -1.05 -14.07
CA LEU A 108 1.43 -0.63 -12.76
C LEU A 108 1.16 0.88 -12.74
N TYR A 109 2.06 1.68 -13.28
CA TYR A 109 1.86 3.12 -13.42
C TYR A 109 0.62 3.44 -14.27
N GLY A 110 0.42 2.74 -15.39
CA GLY A 110 -0.76 2.91 -16.23
C GLY A 110 -2.06 2.59 -15.50
N GLU A 111 -2.12 1.44 -14.81
CA GLU A 111 -3.30 1.03 -14.04
C GLU A 111 -3.59 1.97 -12.85
N VAL A 112 -2.56 2.41 -12.13
CA VAL A 112 -2.70 3.38 -11.03
C VAL A 112 -3.27 4.71 -11.53
N ASN A 113 -2.77 5.24 -12.65
CA ASN A 113 -3.28 6.49 -13.22
C ASN A 113 -4.71 6.34 -13.75
N ARG A 114 -5.02 5.23 -14.41
CA ARG A 114 -6.39 4.93 -14.86
C ARG A 114 -7.36 4.88 -13.69
N PHE A 115 -7.00 4.14 -12.63
CA PHE A 115 -7.89 3.98 -11.49
C PHE A 115 -8.01 5.27 -10.65
N ALA A 116 -6.93 6.02 -10.49
CA ALA A 116 -6.95 7.34 -9.88
C ALA A 116 -7.92 8.30 -10.61
N ASN A 117 -7.91 8.30 -11.95
CA ASN A 117 -8.84 9.11 -12.73
C ASN A 117 -10.29 8.62 -12.63
N ALA A 118 -10.51 7.31 -12.51
CA ALA A 118 -11.84 6.77 -12.25
C ALA A 118 -12.38 7.23 -10.88
N LEU A 119 -11.57 7.15 -9.81
CA LEU A 119 -11.92 7.65 -8.48
C LEU A 119 -12.26 9.14 -8.51
N LYS A 120 -11.46 9.96 -9.20
CA LYS A 120 -11.75 11.41 -9.36
C LYS A 120 -13.09 11.65 -10.06
N ARG A 121 -13.44 10.85 -11.08
CA ARG A 121 -14.75 10.95 -11.77
C ARG A 121 -15.92 10.57 -10.87
N LEU A 122 -15.68 9.72 -9.86
CA LEU A 122 -16.66 9.38 -8.83
C LEU A 122 -16.70 10.41 -7.68
N GLY A 123 -15.99 11.54 -7.81
CA GLY A 123 -16.01 12.61 -6.82
C GLY A 123 -15.00 12.46 -5.68
N VAL A 124 -14.10 11.47 -5.72
CA VAL A 124 -13.07 11.28 -4.69
C VAL A 124 -11.97 12.33 -4.85
N GLY A 125 -11.71 13.08 -3.78
CA GLY A 125 -10.65 14.08 -3.68
C GLY A 125 -9.68 13.86 -2.52
N LYS A 126 -8.84 14.87 -2.29
CA LYS A 126 -7.87 14.86 -1.20
C LYS A 126 -8.58 14.83 0.15
N GLY A 127 -8.24 13.86 1.00
CA GLY A 127 -8.83 13.69 2.34
C GLY A 127 -10.13 12.88 2.38
N ASP A 128 -10.72 12.53 1.24
CA ASP A 128 -11.83 11.58 1.19
C ASP A 128 -11.33 10.16 1.51
N ARG A 129 -12.21 9.34 2.12
CA ARG A 129 -11.89 7.96 2.48
C ARG A 129 -12.45 6.99 1.45
N VAL A 130 -11.60 6.06 1.01
CA VAL A 130 -11.95 4.96 0.11
C VAL A 130 -11.72 3.65 0.85
N GLY A 131 -12.78 2.88 1.06
CA GLY A 131 -12.68 1.53 1.60
C GLY A 131 -12.09 0.58 0.55
N ILE A 132 -11.15 -0.26 0.95
CA ILE A 132 -10.58 -1.32 0.11
C ILE A 132 -10.82 -2.65 0.83
N TYR A 133 -11.72 -3.46 0.31
CA TYR A 133 -12.05 -4.80 0.78
C TYR A 133 -11.71 -5.79 -0.33
N LEU A 134 -10.41 -5.92 -0.61
CA LEU A 134 -9.88 -6.77 -1.68
C LEU A 134 -9.03 -7.91 -1.11
N PRO A 135 -9.01 -9.07 -1.78
CA PRO A 135 -8.05 -10.14 -1.47
C PRO A 135 -6.64 -9.72 -1.89
N MET A 136 -5.66 -10.61 -1.68
CA MET A 136 -4.27 -10.42 -2.11
C MET A 136 -4.13 -10.56 -3.65
N ILE A 137 -4.68 -9.59 -4.38
CA ILE A 137 -4.60 -9.47 -5.84
C ILE A 137 -3.92 -8.15 -6.24
N PRO A 138 -3.34 -8.03 -7.44
CA PRO A 138 -2.63 -6.82 -7.86
C PRO A 138 -3.47 -5.55 -7.78
N GLU A 139 -4.77 -5.67 -8.02
CA GLU A 139 -5.73 -4.56 -7.98
C GLU A 139 -5.81 -3.91 -6.59
N ALA A 140 -5.49 -4.64 -5.50
CA ALA A 140 -5.39 -4.06 -4.16
C ALA A 140 -4.27 -3.03 -4.06
N ILE A 141 -3.09 -3.35 -4.61
CA ILE A 141 -1.94 -2.43 -4.67
C ILE A 141 -2.27 -1.25 -5.59
N THR A 142 -2.87 -1.51 -6.75
CA THR A 142 -3.34 -0.46 -7.66
C THR A 142 -4.32 0.49 -6.97
N ALA A 143 -5.28 -0.03 -6.20
CA ALA A 143 -6.27 0.77 -5.48
C ALA A 143 -5.64 1.65 -4.40
N MET A 144 -4.73 1.10 -3.60
CA MET A 144 -3.99 1.86 -2.58
C MET A 144 -3.18 3.00 -3.20
N LEU A 145 -2.39 2.69 -4.24
CA LEU A 145 -1.55 3.68 -4.91
C LEU A 145 -2.39 4.73 -5.65
N ALA A 146 -3.52 4.36 -6.25
CA ALA A 146 -4.44 5.30 -6.88
C ALA A 146 -5.03 6.30 -5.89
N CYS A 147 -5.44 5.83 -4.70
CA CYS A 147 -5.91 6.70 -3.62
C CYS A 147 -4.81 7.66 -3.19
N ALA A 148 -3.61 7.14 -2.90
CA ALA A 148 -2.48 7.96 -2.48
C ALA A 148 -2.07 8.99 -3.55
N ARG A 149 -2.16 8.64 -4.83
CA ARG A 149 -1.85 9.53 -5.96
C ARG A 149 -2.71 10.78 -5.97
N ILE A 150 -4.00 10.65 -5.63
CA ILE A 150 -4.95 11.78 -5.61
C ILE A 150 -5.09 12.41 -4.23
N GLY A 151 -4.34 11.94 -3.24
CA GLY A 151 -4.38 12.41 -1.85
C GLY A 151 -5.60 11.92 -1.06
N ALA A 152 -6.31 10.91 -1.55
CA ALA A 152 -7.36 10.22 -0.81
C ALA A 152 -6.73 9.27 0.24
N VAL A 153 -7.50 8.97 1.27
CA VAL A 153 -7.10 8.07 2.36
C VAL A 153 -7.69 6.69 2.10
N HIS A 154 -6.86 5.69 1.83
CA HIS A 154 -7.32 4.32 1.66
C HIS A 154 -7.49 3.62 3.03
N SER A 155 -8.67 3.06 3.28
CA SER A 155 -8.97 2.24 4.45
C SER A 155 -9.04 0.77 4.04
N VAL A 156 -7.94 0.03 4.26
CA VAL A 156 -7.85 -1.37 3.86
C VAL A 156 -8.45 -2.27 4.93
N VAL A 157 -9.47 -3.04 4.55
CA VAL A 157 -10.13 -4.04 5.39
C VAL A 157 -9.78 -5.42 4.85
N PHE A 158 -9.26 -6.28 5.72
CA PHE A 158 -8.88 -7.64 5.33
C PHE A 158 -10.08 -8.41 4.78
N SER A 159 -9.95 -8.98 3.57
CA SER A 159 -11.07 -9.61 2.84
C SER A 159 -11.74 -10.78 3.55
N ALA A 160 -11.09 -11.37 4.55
CA ALA A 160 -11.68 -12.46 5.35
C ALA A 160 -12.50 -11.98 6.56
N PHE A 161 -12.58 -10.66 6.81
CA PHE A 161 -13.47 -10.14 7.85
C PHE A 161 -14.94 -10.31 7.49
N SER A 162 -15.77 -10.43 8.52
CA SER A 162 -17.22 -10.50 8.37
C SER A 162 -17.79 -9.18 7.82
N PRO A 163 -19.00 -9.21 7.24
CA PRO A 163 -19.69 -8.01 6.79
C PRO A 163 -19.84 -6.94 7.89
N HIS A 164 -20.16 -7.35 9.11
CA HIS A 164 -20.27 -6.42 10.23
C HIS A 164 -18.92 -5.75 10.58
N ALA A 165 -17.81 -6.50 10.52
CA ALA A 165 -16.49 -5.94 10.75
C ALA A 165 -16.07 -4.96 9.63
N LEU A 166 -16.53 -5.17 8.40
CA LEU A 166 -16.41 -4.20 7.31
C LEU A 166 -17.26 -2.95 7.59
N GLN A 167 -18.53 -3.13 7.94
CA GLN A 167 -19.49 -2.05 8.22
C GLN A 167 -18.97 -1.06 9.26
N VAL A 168 -18.53 -1.56 10.42
CA VAL A 168 -18.01 -0.71 11.51
C VAL A 168 -16.86 0.18 11.04
N ARG A 169 -15.97 -0.35 10.17
CA ARG A 169 -14.83 0.42 9.64
C ARG A 169 -15.27 1.44 8.58
N LEU A 170 -16.25 1.09 7.76
CA LEU A 170 -16.80 2.02 6.77
C LEU A 170 -17.55 3.19 7.43
N GLN A 171 -18.23 2.93 8.55
CA GLN A 171 -18.88 3.95 9.37
C GLN A 171 -17.83 4.86 10.03
N ASP A 172 -16.86 4.28 10.74
CA ASP A 172 -15.80 5.04 11.44
C ASP A 172 -14.98 5.92 10.49
N THR A 173 -14.66 5.39 9.30
CA THR A 173 -13.92 6.15 8.29
C THR A 173 -14.79 7.04 7.43
N GLU A 174 -16.13 6.94 7.54
CA GLU A 174 -17.09 7.60 6.66
C GLU A 174 -16.71 7.48 5.18
N ALA A 175 -16.36 6.26 4.76
CA ALA A 175 -15.89 6.01 3.40
C ALA A 175 -17.01 6.24 2.37
N LYS A 176 -16.70 6.96 1.28
CA LYS A 176 -17.67 7.27 0.20
C LYS A 176 -17.71 6.22 -0.90
N VAL A 177 -16.59 5.53 -1.11
CA VAL A 177 -16.42 4.51 -2.14
C VAL A 177 -15.85 3.25 -1.51
N LEU A 178 -16.36 2.08 -1.91
CA LEU A 178 -15.79 0.79 -1.58
C LEU A 178 -15.24 0.13 -2.84
N VAL A 179 -14.00 -0.36 -2.78
CA VAL A 179 -13.39 -1.22 -3.80
C VAL A 179 -13.38 -2.65 -3.28
N THR A 180 -13.97 -3.58 -4.01
CA THR A 180 -14.09 -5.00 -3.65
C THR A 180 -13.91 -5.90 -4.87
N ALA A 181 -14.02 -7.22 -4.69
CA ALA A 181 -14.06 -8.20 -5.78
C ALA A 181 -15.38 -8.98 -5.76
N ASP A 182 -15.74 -9.58 -6.89
CA ASP A 182 -16.84 -10.54 -7.01
C ASP A 182 -16.66 -11.72 -6.02
N GLY A 183 -15.42 -12.22 -5.95
CA GLY A 183 -14.98 -13.25 -5.04
C GLY A 183 -13.49 -13.53 -5.18
N TYR A 184 -13.01 -14.52 -4.46
CA TYR A 184 -11.61 -14.94 -4.56
C TYR A 184 -11.40 -16.38 -4.12
N TRP A 185 -10.30 -16.98 -4.55
CA TRP A 185 -9.91 -18.33 -4.17
C TRP A 185 -9.15 -18.32 -2.85
N ARG A 186 -9.48 -19.29 -1.99
CA ARG A 186 -8.73 -19.57 -0.77
C ARG A 186 -8.85 -21.04 -0.40
N ARG A 187 -7.72 -21.73 -0.31
CA ARG A 187 -7.65 -23.16 0.02
C ARG A 187 -8.52 -24.03 -0.92
N GLY A 188 -8.50 -23.74 -2.21
CA GLY A 188 -9.21 -24.45 -3.26
C GLY A 188 -10.71 -24.13 -3.35
N GLN A 189 -11.23 -23.21 -2.52
CA GLN A 189 -12.64 -22.83 -2.52
C GLN A 189 -12.81 -21.36 -2.90
N THR A 190 -13.92 -21.06 -3.57
CA THR A 190 -14.32 -19.67 -3.85
C THR A 190 -15.03 -19.07 -2.65
N VAL A 191 -14.67 -17.83 -2.31
CA VAL A 191 -15.32 -17.01 -1.29
C VAL A 191 -16.09 -15.90 -1.99
N SER A 192 -17.38 -15.76 -1.69
CA SER A 192 -18.23 -14.69 -2.24
C SER A 192 -17.98 -13.37 -1.52
N LEU A 193 -17.12 -12.53 -2.09
CA LEU A 193 -16.70 -11.29 -1.46
C LEU A 193 -17.69 -10.15 -1.71
N LYS A 194 -18.34 -10.15 -2.87
CA LYS A 194 -19.36 -9.15 -3.22
C LYS A 194 -20.60 -9.27 -2.31
N GLN A 195 -21.05 -10.50 -2.02
CA GLN A 195 -22.15 -10.70 -1.07
C GLN A 195 -21.81 -10.13 0.32
N ASN A 196 -20.58 -10.37 0.80
CA ASN A 196 -20.13 -9.80 2.07
C ASN A 196 -20.03 -8.28 2.03
N ALA A 197 -19.61 -7.71 0.90
CA ALA A 197 -19.55 -6.27 0.70
C ALA A 197 -20.96 -5.66 0.73
N ASP A 198 -21.94 -6.25 0.05
CA ASP A 198 -23.32 -5.75 0.00
C ASP A 198 -23.97 -5.71 1.39
N GLU A 199 -23.72 -6.73 2.20
CA GLU A 199 -24.16 -6.72 3.60
C GLU A 199 -23.39 -5.67 4.41
N GLY A 200 -22.07 -5.56 4.22
CA GLY A 200 -21.22 -4.66 4.99
C GLY A 200 -21.39 -3.17 4.67
N ILE A 201 -21.96 -2.80 3.53
CA ILE A 201 -22.23 -1.39 3.18
C ILE A 201 -23.55 -0.87 3.74
N LYS A 202 -24.43 -1.73 4.27
CA LYS A 202 -25.70 -1.28 4.85
C LYS A 202 -25.43 -0.28 5.97
N GLU A 203 -26.22 0.79 6.04
CA GLU A 203 -26.08 1.82 7.08
C GLU A 203 -24.69 2.49 7.10
N THR A 204 -24.03 2.60 5.94
CA THR A 204 -22.77 3.34 5.76
C THR A 204 -22.96 4.51 4.79
N ASN A 205 -21.94 5.37 4.67
CA ASN A 205 -21.92 6.48 3.71
C ASN A 205 -21.38 6.06 2.32
N VAL A 206 -21.26 4.76 2.04
CA VAL A 206 -20.77 4.28 0.74
C VAL A 206 -21.81 4.52 -0.35
N GLU A 207 -21.46 5.34 -1.34
CA GLU A 207 -22.34 5.70 -2.46
C GLU A 207 -22.08 4.86 -3.71
N LYS A 208 -20.84 4.38 -3.86
CA LYS A 208 -20.38 3.62 -5.03
C LYS A 208 -19.53 2.43 -4.60
N VAL A 209 -19.81 1.28 -5.21
CA VAL A 209 -19.01 0.06 -5.07
C VAL A 209 -18.35 -0.26 -6.41
N ILE A 210 -17.03 -0.40 -6.40
CA ILE A 210 -16.24 -0.81 -7.56
C ILE A 210 -15.86 -2.28 -7.36
N VAL A 211 -16.19 -3.13 -8.32
CA VAL A 211 -16.02 -4.58 -8.21
C VAL A 211 -15.01 -5.08 -9.22
N VAL A 212 -13.94 -5.71 -8.73
CA VAL A 212 -12.97 -6.46 -9.54
C VAL A 212 -13.55 -7.84 -9.85
N ARG A 213 -13.54 -8.22 -11.13
CA ARG A 213 -13.88 -9.59 -11.54
C ARG A 213 -12.66 -10.50 -11.37
N ARG A 214 -12.69 -11.38 -10.37
CA ARG A 214 -11.59 -12.27 -9.99
C ARG A 214 -12.00 -13.75 -10.01
N ALA A 215 -13.20 -14.07 -9.53
CA ALA A 215 -13.67 -15.45 -9.38
C ALA A 215 -14.85 -15.81 -10.31
N ASN A 216 -15.36 -14.86 -11.09
CA ASN A 216 -16.57 -15.00 -11.91
C ASN A 216 -17.82 -15.32 -11.08
N ASN A 217 -17.90 -14.74 -9.89
CA ASN A 217 -19.12 -14.77 -9.09
C ASN A 217 -20.11 -13.72 -9.61
N ASP A 218 -21.40 -13.91 -9.30
CA ASP A 218 -22.43 -12.91 -9.60
C ASP A 218 -22.19 -11.60 -8.82
N ILE A 219 -22.54 -10.46 -9.44
CA ILE A 219 -22.31 -9.09 -8.93
C ILE A 219 -23.63 -8.38 -8.67
#